data_AF-A0A7V6R7X1-F1
#
_entry.id   AF-A0A7V6R7X1-F1
#
_cell.length_a   1.000
_cell.length_b   1.000
_cell.length_c   1.000
_cell.angle_alpha   90.00
_cell.angle_beta   90.00
_cell.angle_gamma   90.00
#
_symmetry.space_group_name_H-M   'P 1'
#
loop_
_entity.id
_entity.type
_entity.pdbx_description
1 polymer ?
#
loop_
_entity_poly.entity_id
_entity_poly.type
_entity_poly.pdbx_seq_one_letter_code
_entity_poly.pdbx_strand_id
1 'polypeptide(L)'
;MGKERGLSENRLSIINNRFDLIADKDETPESLFAKARAGDIQAFELLIDPYLKKIYSIMLNVYENSEDASRISQEVFIKAFRELINEKGKSVSIQSIIYKTAKELLPMV
;
A
#
# COMPACT_ATOMS: atom_id res chain seq x y z
N MET A 1 3.05 -12.72 -32.96
CA MET A 1 3.94 -11.91 -32.10
C MET A 1 3.09 -11.28 -31.00
N GLY A 2 3.50 -11.53 -29.75
CA GLY A 2 2.93 -11.13 -28.45
C GLY A 2 1.67 -10.26 -28.42
N LYS A 3 0.55 -10.90 -28.06
CA LYS A 3 -0.57 -10.21 -27.42
C LYS A 3 -0.19 -9.84 -25.98
N GLU A 4 -1.01 -8.98 -25.38
CA GLU A 4 -1.06 -8.64 -23.94
C GLU A 4 -0.33 -7.37 -23.50
N ARG A 5 -0.75 -6.23 -24.05
CA ARG A 5 -0.71 -4.92 -23.36
C ARG A 5 -2.03 -4.62 -22.65
N GLY A 6 -2.57 -5.60 -21.91
CA GLY A 6 -3.93 -5.56 -21.37
C GLY A 6 -4.06 -5.20 -19.88
N LEU A 7 -2.97 -5.15 -19.11
CA LEU A 7 -3.05 -5.03 -17.65
C LEU A 7 -2.50 -3.73 -17.04
N SER A 8 -1.85 -2.84 -17.82
CA SER A 8 -1.23 -1.64 -17.27
C SER A 8 -2.14 -0.41 -17.24
N GLU A 9 -3.10 -0.25 -18.16
CA GLU A 9 -3.83 1.03 -18.29
C GLU A 9 -5.23 1.04 -17.63
N ASN A 10 -5.85 -0.13 -17.44
CA ASN A 10 -7.20 -0.22 -16.89
C ASN A 10 -7.26 -0.24 -15.34
N ARG A 11 -6.14 -0.49 -14.66
CA ARG A 11 -6.08 -0.38 -13.18
C ARG A 11 -5.72 1.04 -12.72
N LEU A 12 -4.93 1.77 -13.49
CA LEU A 12 -4.58 3.18 -13.22
C LEU A 12 -5.80 4.12 -13.39
N SER A 13 -6.70 3.82 -14.33
CA SER A 13 -7.93 4.58 -14.55
C SER A 13 -8.99 4.35 -13.47
N ILE A 14 -9.01 3.18 -12.80
CA ILE A 14 -9.86 2.95 -11.61
C ILE A 14 -9.31 3.69 -10.38
N ILE A 15 -7.98 3.75 -10.23
CA ILE A 15 -7.33 4.45 -9.11
C ILE A 15 -7.57 5.97 -9.20
N ASN A 16 -7.39 6.56 -10.39
CA ASN A 16 -7.66 7.99 -10.59
C ASN A 16 -9.14 8.35 -10.41
N ASN A 17 -10.07 7.47 -10.81
CA ASN A 17 -11.51 7.71 -10.60
C ASN A 17 -11.95 7.58 -9.14
N ARG A 18 -11.27 6.78 -8.31
CA ARG A 18 -11.63 6.68 -6.89
C ARG A 18 -11.34 7.97 -6.15
N PHE A 19 -10.24 8.66 -6.43
CA PHE A 19 -9.87 9.91 -5.77
C PHE A 19 -10.91 11.02 -5.94
N ASP A 20 -11.54 11.13 -7.12
CA ASP A 20 -12.61 12.11 -7.37
C ASP A 20 -13.94 11.78 -6.67
N LEU A 21 -14.20 10.52 -6.32
CA LEU A 21 -15.44 10.08 -5.67
C LEU A 21 -15.46 10.27 -4.15
N ILE A 22 -14.30 10.52 -3.54
CA ILE A 22 -14.11 10.73 -2.09
C ILE A 22 -13.79 12.19 -1.77
N ALA A 23 -14.02 13.10 -2.72
CA ALA A 23 -13.86 14.55 -2.54
C ALA A 23 -14.95 15.16 -1.63
N ASP A 24 -15.27 14.49 -0.52
CA ASP A 24 -15.84 15.15 0.64
C ASP A 24 -14.69 15.89 1.34
N LYS A 25 -14.89 17.18 1.55
CA LYS A 25 -13.86 18.21 1.70
C LYS A 25 -13.06 18.15 3.03
N ASP A 26 -13.22 17.08 3.81
CA ASP A 26 -12.85 16.98 5.23
C ASP A 26 -12.03 15.71 5.60
N GLU A 27 -11.51 14.95 4.63
CA GLU A 27 -10.64 13.79 4.92
C GLU A 27 -9.17 14.20 5.14
N THR A 28 -8.85 14.59 6.38
CA THR A 28 -7.46 14.81 6.81
C THR A 28 -6.69 13.49 6.92
N PRO A 29 -5.34 13.51 6.79
CA PRO A 29 -4.51 12.33 7.04
C PRO A 29 -4.78 11.69 8.41
N GLU A 30 -5.07 12.50 9.43
CA GLU A 30 -5.42 12.06 10.77
C GLU A 30 -6.77 11.33 10.82
N SER A 31 -7.77 11.81 10.09
CA SER A 31 -9.08 11.16 9.94
C SER A 31 -8.95 9.82 9.23
N LEU A 32 -8.21 9.78 8.12
CA LEU A 32 -7.91 8.55 7.39
C LEU A 32 -7.17 7.55 8.28
N PHE A 33 -6.20 8.01 9.07
CA PHE A 33 -5.46 7.17 10.00
C PHE A 33 -6.37 6.55 11.07
N ALA A 34 -7.28 7.34 11.65
CA ALA A 34 -8.24 6.84 12.62
C ALA A 34 -9.18 5.78 12.02
N LYS A 35 -9.72 6.03 10.82
CA LYS A 35 -10.57 5.08 10.09
C LYS A 35 -9.81 3.79 9.75
N ALA A 36 -8.59 3.91 9.22
CA ALA A 36 -7.74 2.76 8.89
C ALA A 36 -7.43 1.91 10.13
N ARG A 37 -7.15 2.55 11.27
CA ARG A 37 -6.95 1.86 12.54
C ARG A 37 -8.20 1.16 13.06
N ALA A 38 -9.39 1.68 12.72
CA ALA A 38 -10.67 1.03 12.99
C ALA A 38 -11.00 -0.12 12.02
N GLY A 39 -10.14 -0.38 11.03
CA GLY A 39 -10.31 -1.47 10.06
C GLY A 39 -10.89 -1.03 8.71
N ASP A 40 -10.98 0.26 8.43
CA ASP A 40 -11.40 0.77 7.12
C ASP A 40 -10.29 0.56 6.08
N ILE A 41 -10.52 -0.38 5.17
CA ILE A 41 -9.59 -0.72 4.09
C ILE A 41 -9.43 0.44 3.10
N GLN A 42 -10.49 1.18 2.80
CA GLN A 42 -10.41 2.29 1.83
C GLN A 42 -9.59 3.44 2.38
N ALA A 43 -9.78 3.77 3.66
CA ALA A 43 -8.96 4.77 4.33
C ALA A 43 -7.47 4.35 4.37
N PHE A 44 -7.20 3.06 4.58
CA PHE A 44 -5.84 2.53 4.52
C PHE A 44 -5.24 2.64 3.12
N GLU A 45 -5.98 2.26 2.06
CA GLU A 45 -5.54 2.40 0.66
C GLU A 45 -5.09 3.83 0.34
N LEU A 46 -5.86 4.83 0.78
CA LEU A 46 -5.52 6.25 0.60
C LEU A 46 -4.25 6.67 1.35
N LEU A 47 -4.05 6.16 2.58
CA LEU A 47 -2.83 6.44 3.34
C LEU A 47 -1.58 5.83 2.71
N ILE A 48 -1.72 4.66 2.07
CA ILE A 48 -0.57 3.93 1.53
C ILE A 48 -0.22 4.29 0.08
N ASP A 49 -1.10 4.98 -0.64
CA ASP A 49 -0.91 5.41 -2.05
C ASP A 49 0.51 5.95 -2.35
N PRO A 50 1.07 6.90 -1.58
CA PRO A 50 2.42 7.41 -1.84
C PRO A 50 3.54 6.37 -1.70
N TYR A 51 3.27 5.23 -1.05
CA TYR A 51 4.24 4.15 -0.84
C TYR A 51 4.09 3.02 -1.87
N LEU A 52 2.95 2.88 -2.56
CA LEU A 52 2.68 1.78 -3.49
C LEU A 52 3.79 1.61 -4.53
N LYS A 53 4.09 2.68 -5.26
CA LYS A 53 5.13 2.67 -6.30
C LYS A 53 6.51 2.40 -5.70
N LYS A 54 6.83 3.01 -4.56
CA LYS A 54 8.15 2.94 -3.94
C LYS A 54 8.46 1.53 -3.43
N ILE A 55 7.52 0.92 -2.71
CA ILE A 55 7.69 -0.45 -2.20
C ILE A 55 7.77 -1.43 -3.36
N TYR A 56 6.92 -1.28 -4.38
CA TYR A 56 7.02 -2.12 -5.57
C TYR A 56 8.37 -2.01 -6.27
N SER A 57 8.92 -0.81 -6.44
CA SER A 57 10.25 -0.63 -7.03
C SER A 57 11.36 -1.28 -6.19
N ILE A 58 11.29 -1.19 -4.86
CA ILE A 58 12.25 -1.87 -3.97
C ILE A 58 12.18 -3.38 -4.18
N MET A 59 10.97 -3.95 -4.14
CA MET A 59 10.80 -5.40 -4.29
C MET A 59 11.19 -5.87 -5.70
N LEU A 60 10.91 -5.08 -6.73
CA LEU A 60 11.30 -5.42 -8.10
C LEU A 60 12.81 -5.48 -8.28
N ASN A 61 13.56 -4.57 -7.65
CA ASN A 61 15.03 -4.58 -7.70
C ASN A 61 15.64 -5.78 -6.97
N VAL A 62 14.93 -6.32 -5.96
CA VAL A 62 15.44 -7.39 -5.09
C VAL A 62 15.08 -8.77 -5.63
N TYR A 63 13.85 -8.93 -6.12
CA TYR A 63 13.33 -10.21 -6.59
C TYR A 63 13.50 -10.40 -8.11
N GLU A 64 13.84 -9.33 -8.85
CA GLU A 64 14.08 -9.33 -10.30
C GLU A 64 12.94 -9.93 -11.15
N ASN A 65 11.75 -10.06 -10.55
CA ASN A 65 10.57 -10.68 -11.13
C ASN A 65 9.33 -9.86 -10.73
N SER A 66 8.49 -9.50 -11.70
CA SER A 66 7.31 -8.66 -11.46
C SER A 66 6.20 -9.37 -10.66
N GLU A 67 6.03 -10.68 -10.83
CA GLU A 67 5.05 -11.48 -10.09
C GLU A 67 5.41 -11.54 -8.62
N ASP A 68 6.66 -11.90 -8.31
CA ASP A 68 7.15 -11.93 -6.92
C ASP A 68 7.17 -10.53 -6.31
N ALA A 69 7.64 -9.52 -7.04
CA ALA A 69 7.63 -8.15 -6.56
C ALA A 69 6.21 -7.67 -6.23
N SER A 70 5.22 -7.99 -7.06
CA SER A 70 3.82 -7.67 -6.79
C SER A 70 3.29 -8.41 -5.57
N ARG A 71 3.53 -9.72 -5.48
CA ARG A 71 3.09 -10.58 -4.37
C ARG A 71 3.67 -10.11 -3.04
N ILE A 72 4.98 -9.89 -2.99
CA ILE A 72 5.67 -9.44 -1.78
C ILE A 72 5.25 -8.02 -1.40
N SER A 73 5.09 -7.12 -2.35
CA SER A 73 4.59 -5.76 -2.06
C SER A 73 3.19 -5.79 -1.45
N GLN A 74 2.30 -6.64 -1.95
CA GLN A 74 0.99 -6.83 -1.33
C GLN A 74 1.11 -7.40 0.09
N GLU A 75 2.01 -8.36 0.30
CA GLU A 75 2.26 -8.91 1.64
C GLU A 75 2.75 -7.85 2.62
N VAL A 76 3.58 -6.89 2.18
CA VAL A 76 3.99 -5.72 2.98
C VAL A 76 2.76 -4.96 3.47
N PHE A 77 1.87 -4.56 2.56
CA PHE A 77 0.72 -3.73 2.93
C PHE A 77 -0.32 -4.49 3.77
N ILE A 78 -0.53 -5.79 3.51
CA ILE A 78 -1.42 -6.64 4.32
C ILE A 78 -0.89 -6.76 5.76
N LYS A 79 0.41 -6.99 5.94
CA LYS A 79 1.04 -7.06 7.26
C LYS A 79 1.03 -5.69 7.95
N ALA A 80 1.29 -4.61 7.21
CA ALA A 80 1.23 -3.26 7.76
C ALA A 80 -0.18 -2.89 8.24
N PHE A 81 -1.22 -3.26 7.50
CA PHE A 81 -2.61 -3.07 7.92
C PHE A 81 -2.93 -3.85 9.21
N ARG A 82 -2.50 -5.12 9.28
CA ARG A 82 -2.67 -5.95 10.48
C ARG A 82 -1.94 -5.38 11.69
N GLU A 83 -0.73 -4.83 11.51
CA GLU A 83 0.00 -4.17 12.60
C GLU A 83 -0.72 -2.90 13.06
N LEU A 84 -1.20 -2.08 12.11
CA LEU A 84 -1.93 -0.84 12.40
C LEU A 84 -3.18 -1.08 13.27
N ILE A 85 -4.01 -2.07 12.93
CA ILE A 85 -5.25 -2.37 13.68
C ILE A 85 -4.97 -3.02 15.05
N ASN A 86 -3.84 -3.71 15.21
CA ASN A 86 -3.49 -4.42 16.45
C ASN A 86 -2.79 -3.52 17.47
N GLU A 87 -2.16 -2.43 17.03
CA GLU A 87 -1.54 -1.45 17.91
C GLU A 87 -2.61 -0.69 18.70
N LYS A 88 -2.64 -0.84 20.03
CA LYS A 88 -3.68 -0.24 20.92
C LYS A 88 -3.20 0.91 21.83
N GLY A 89 -1.96 1.42 21.66
CA GLY A 89 -1.46 2.42 22.61
C GLY A 89 -0.22 3.22 22.23
N LYS A 90 0.37 3.02 21.04
CA LYS A 90 1.55 3.79 20.61
C LYS A 90 1.21 4.74 19.46
N SER A 91 1.92 5.87 19.42
CA SER A 91 2.05 6.72 18.25
C SER A 91 2.86 5.97 17.20
N VAL A 92 2.17 5.22 16.34
CA VAL A 92 2.77 4.54 15.19
C VAL A 92 2.53 5.36 13.93
N SER A 93 3.58 5.55 13.14
CA SER A 93 3.47 6.19 11.81
C SER A 93 3.31 5.11 10.75
N ILE A 94 2.43 5.37 9.78
CA ILE A 94 2.21 4.48 8.62
C ILE A 94 3.53 4.19 7.87
N GLN A 95 4.40 5.20 7.77
CA GLN A 95 5.72 5.10 7.15
C GLN A 95 6.57 4.05 7.86
N SER A 96 6.61 4.14 9.19
CA SER A 96 7.46 3.28 10.01
C SER A 96 7.04 1.82 9.89
N ILE A 97 5.73 1.55 9.95
CA ILE A 97 5.20 0.18 9.79
C ILE A 97 5.54 -0.35 8.39
N ILE A 98 5.27 0.42 7.33
CA ILE A 98 5.54 0.00 5.95
C ILE A 98 7.01 -0.35 5.74
N TYR A 99 7.95 0.52 6.11
CA TYR A 99 9.37 0.25 5.88
C TYR A 99 9.91 -0.86 6.78
N LYS A 100 9.40 -0.98 8.01
CA LYS A 100 9.73 -2.10 8.91
C LYS A 100 9.29 -3.43 8.29
N THR A 101 8.03 -3.55 7.89
CA THR A 101 7.49 -4.76 7.27
C THR A 101 8.16 -5.05 5.93
N ALA A 102 8.47 -4.03 5.13
CA ALA A 102 9.23 -4.21 3.89
C ALA A 102 10.60 -4.82 4.16
N LYS A 103 11.32 -4.32 5.18
CA LYS A 103 12.62 -4.84 5.57
C LYS A 103 12.55 -6.31 6.05
N GLU A 104 11.50 -6.69 6.78
CA GLU A 104 11.27 -8.07 7.22
C GLU A 104 11.06 -9.05 6.06
N LEU A 105 10.56 -8.54 4.92
CA LEU A 105 10.29 -9.32 3.71
C LEU A 105 11.39 -9.23 2.67
N LEU A 106 12.48 -8.52 2.94
CA LEU A 106 13.69 -8.62 2.13
C LEU A 106 14.38 -9.96 2.44
N PRO A 107 14.88 -10.67 1.42
CA PRO A 107 15.72 -11.83 1.66
C PRO A 107 16.91 -11.40 2.53
N MET A 108 17.32 -12.25 3.47
CA MET A 108 18.54 -12.01 4.24
C MET A 108 19.70 -11.91 3.24
N VAL A 109 20.23 -10.70 3.10
CA VAL A 109 21.49 -10.42 2.41
C VAL A 109 22.64 -10.75 3.35
#